data_AF-A0A702P953-F1
#
_entry.id   AF-A0A702P953-F1
#
_cell.length_a   1.000
_cell.length_b   1.000
_cell.length_c   1.000
_cell.angle_alpha   90.00
_cell.angle_beta   90.00
_cell.angle_gamma   90.00
#
_symmetry.space_group_name_H-M   'P 1'
#
loop_
_entity.id
_entity.type
_entity.pdbx_description
1 polymer ?
#
loop_
_entity_poly.entity_id
_entity_poly.type
_entity_poly.pdbx_seq_one_letter_code
_entity_poly.pdbx_strand_id
1 'polypeptide(L)'
;MSSSGLRFTLKVDGIQEMSTAVVSFSLHQKYSIPFTLEVDIASGLFDLTAEDFLEKNAVLTIWQGDTPQRYVSGFVSGMAQGENNGWQMRYQLSIRPPLWRAGLRQNFRIFQQQDIRTISATLLNEAGVADWMPLFYEDHPAREFCVQYGETDLGFLMRLWVEEGLFFFERCGKEGPEQRLAVCDDVAGLSDMGEIGFNPGTTTGGTTAYISDFRYRAQISPSSVESQDYTFRTPGWPGYYSHDGENLNGQRTQYEIYDYPGRFKDEQHGRDFTRYRLEGLRNDAETGVCFCNTPKLWPGVRFQLTDHPSGTLNREWQVVGSVLSGEQPQALHGSQGEGTTLVNRCEVVPADRTWRVAPLPKPRVDGPQSAVVTGPAGEEIFCDEHGRVRVKFRWDRYNPATEAGSCWIRVSQAWAGAGFGNLAIPRVGQEVIVDFLNGDPDQPIITGRTYHEDNRSPGSLPGTKTQMTIRSKTYKGSGFNELRFEDATGKEQVYIHAQKNMDTEVLNNRTTDVKVDHTESIGNNQRVTVGTGQTVKVGSKKEGGHDQRITVANDRRITVRNDQTVRVKHDRVVNISHDEGLY
;
A
#
# COMPACT_ATOMS: atom_id res chain seq x y z
N MET A 1 -49.29 17.75 -20.36
CA MET A 1 -49.30 18.27 -18.98
C MET A 1 -49.00 19.76 -19.02
N SER A 2 -49.64 20.61 -18.20
CA SER A 2 -49.36 22.05 -18.23
C SER A 2 -47.94 22.34 -17.75
N SER A 3 -47.22 23.21 -18.46
CA SER A 3 -45.79 23.50 -18.27
C SER A 3 -45.46 24.40 -17.06
N SER A 4 -46.39 24.58 -16.12
CA SER A 4 -46.25 25.55 -15.02
C SER A 4 -45.90 24.94 -13.65
N GLY A 5 -45.85 23.61 -13.53
CA GLY A 5 -45.67 22.90 -12.26
C GLY A 5 -44.35 22.13 -12.13
N LEU A 6 -44.12 21.56 -10.94
CA LEU A 6 -43.05 20.60 -10.67
C LEU A 6 -43.26 19.34 -11.52
N ARG A 7 -42.23 18.89 -12.24
CA ARG A 7 -42.27 17.65 -13.03
C ARG A 7 -40.89 16.98 -13.12
N PHE A 8 -40.89 15.69 -13.45
CA PHE A 8 -39.68 14.90 -13.61
C PHE A 8 -39.63 14.25 -14.99
N THR A 9 -38.46 14.30 -15.64
CA THR A 9 -38.21 13.59 -16.91
C THR A 9 -36.94 12.77 -16.81
N LEU A 10 -36.90 11.65 -17.54
CA LEU A 10 -35.75 10.77 -17.62
C LEU A 10 -35.38 10.55 -19.09
N LYS A 11 -34.18 10.99 -19.45
CA LYS A 11 -33.58 10.69 -20.74
C LYS A 11 -32.65 9.49 -20.60
N VAL A 12 -32.82 8.46 -21.41
CA VAL A 12 -31.93 7.29 -21.50
C VAL A 12 -31.39 7.22 -22.93
N ASP A 13 -30.08 7.02 -23.10
CA ASP A 13 -29.48 6.93 -24.43
C ASP A 13 -30.15 5.84 -25.28
N GLY A 14 -30.46 6.16 -26.54
CA GLY A 14 -31.13 5.23 -27.46
C GLY A 14 -32.64 5.05 -27.25
N ILE A 15 -33.25 5.64 -26.22
CA ILE A 15 -34.71 5.64 -26.00
C ILE A 15 -35.24 7.08 -26.17
N GLN A 16 -36.30 7.26 -26.97
CA GLN A 16 -36.92 8.58 -27.11
C GLN A 16 -37.57 9.00 -25.79
N GLU A 17 -37.22 10.18 -25.27
CA GLU A 17 -37.69 10.69 -23.96
C GLU A 17 -39.22 10.69 -23.81
N MET A 18 -39.96 10.97 -24.88
CA MET A 18 -41.43 10.95 -24.87
C MET A 18 -42.04 9.55 -24.74
N SER A 19 -41.23 8.50 -24.88
CA SER A 19 -41.67 7.10 -24.76
C SER A 19 -41.72 6.63 -23.31
N THR A 20 -41.17 7.40 -22.37
CA THR A 20 -41.13 7.07 -20.95
C THR A 20 -41.64 8.25 -20.12
N ALA A 21 -42.30 7.96 -19.01
CA ALA A 21 -42.76 8.95 -18.05
C ALA A 21 -42.31 8.53 -16.65
N VAL A 22 -41.64 9.43 -15.93
CA VAL A 22 -41.22 9.18 -14.55
C VAL A 22 -42.46 9.14 -13.66
N VAL A 23 -42.62 8.05 -12.92
CA VAL A 23 -43.68 7.86 -11.92
C VAL A 23 -43.17 8.25 -10.54
N SER A 24 -41.99 7.79 -10.17
CA SER A 24 -41.35 8.07 -8.90
C SER A 24 -39.85 7.92 -9.03
N PHE A 25 -39.09 8.57 -8.13
CA PHE A 25 -37.68 8.30 -7.97
C PHE A 25 -37.24 8.47 -6.52
N SER A 26 -36.15 7.79 -6.15
CA SER A 26 -35.44 8.02 -4.90
C SER A 26 -33.93 8.06 -5.16
N LEU A 27 -33.31 9.18 -4.81
CA LEU A 27 -31.88 9.44 -4.95
C LEU A 27 -31.22 9.45 -3.57
N HIS A 28 -30.34 8.48 -3.33
CA HIS A 28 -29.50 8.37 -2.15
C HIS A 28 -28.08 8.83 -2.45
N GLN A 29 -27.61 9.85 -1.74
CA GLN A 29 -26.25 10.38 -1.84
C GLN A 29 -25.64 10.53 -0.45
N LYS A 30 -24.34 10.27 -0.34
CA LYS A 30 -23.57 10.51 0.88
C LYS A 30 -22.12 10.77 0.52
N TYR A 31 -21.42 11.54 1.34
CA TYR A 31 -19.98 11.69 1.19
C TYR A 31 -19.29 10.34 1.17
N SER A 32 -18.39 10.21 0.21
CA SER A 32 -17.57 9.04 -0.02
C SER A 32 -18.34 7.73 -0.25
N ILE A 33 -19.57 7.83 -0.76
CA ILE A 33 -20.37 6.68 -1.20
C ILE A 33 -20.92 7.00 -2.60
N PRO A 34 -20.71 6.13 -3.61
CA PRO A 34 -21.30 6.32 -4.93
C PRO A 34 -22.83 6.39 -4.82
N PHE A 35 -23.45 7.39 -5.45
CA PHE A 35 -24.89 7.57 -5.32
C PHE A 35 -25.68 6.39 -5.88
N THR A 36 -26.92 6.26 -5.40
CA THR A 36 -27.94 5.35 -5.95
C THR A 36 -29.15 6.15 -6.35
N LEU A 37 -29.55 6.06 -7.62
CA LEU A 37 -30.80 6.63 -8.08
C LEU A 37 -31.71 5.50 -8.57
N GLU A 38 -32.79 5.25 -7.85
CA GLU A 38 -33.85 4.34 -8.28
C GLU A 38 -34.95 5.15 -8.96
N VAL A 39 -35.34 4.79 -10.18
CA VAL A 39 -36.38 5.48 -10.95
C VAL A 39 -37.40 4.48 -11.44
N ASP A 40 -38.67 4.73 -11.12
CA ASP A 40 -39.80 4.03 -11.72
C ASP A 40 -40.30 4.82 -12.91
N ILE A 41 -40.34 4.18 -14.07
CA ILE A 41 -40.89 4.73 -15.30
C ILE A 41 -42.10 3.92 -15.78
N ALA A 42 -43.04 4.62 -16.41
CA ALA A 42 -44.10 4.04 -17.21
C ALA A 42 -43.78 4.29 -18.69
N SER A 43 -43.85 3.26 -19.53
CA SER A 43 -43.59 3.37 -20.96
C SER A 43 -44.73 2.79 -21.79
N GLY A 44 -44.96 3.37 -22.97
CA GLY A 44 -45.81 2.76 -24.00
C GLY A 44 -45.11 1.65 -24.79
N LEU A 45 -43.80 1.45 -24.57
CA LEU A 45 -43.02 0.36 -25.15
C LEU A 45 -43.02 -0.82 -24.17
N PHE A 46 -43.66 -1.92 -24.56
CA PHE A 46 -43.92 -3.07 -23.69
C PHE A 46 -42.80 -4.13 -23.71
N ASP A 47 -41.89 -4.03 -24.68
CA ASP A 47 -40.89 -5.03 -25.02
C ASP A 47 -39.45 -4.55 -24.74
N LEU A 48 -39.28 -3.47 -23.97
CA LEU A 48 -37.93 -3.02 -23.59
C LEU A 48 -37.25 -4.07 -22.71
N THR A 49 -36.03 -4.40 -23.09
CA THR A 49 -35.21 -5.45 -22.49
C THR A 49 -34.04 -4.87 -21.70
N ALA A 50 -33.29 -5.72 -21.00
CA ALA A 50 -32.09 -5.27 -20.30
C ALA A 50 -31.04 -4.66 -21.25
N GLU A 51 -30.94 -5.13 -22.50
CA GLU A 51 -30.04 -4.57 -23.52
C GLU A 51 -30.41 -3.13 -23.89
N ASP A 52 -31.69 -2.77 -23.75
CA ASP A 52 -32.16 -1.42 -24.01
C ASP A 52 -31.77 -0.42 -22.91
N PHE A 53 -31.36 -0.89 -21.74
CA PHE A 53 -31.08 -0.03 -20.59
C PHE A 53 -29.65 -0.15 -20.07
N LEU A 54 -29.16 -1.36 -19.80
CA LEU A 54 -27.90 -1.58 -19.08
C LEU A 54 -26.73 -0.89 -19.79
N GLU A 55 -25.84 -0.28 -19.00
CA GLU A 55 -24.67 0.50 -19.44
C GLU A 55 -24.98 1.78 -20.26
N LYS A 56 -26.25 2.08 -20.56
CA LYS A 56 -26.63 3.32 -21.24
C LYS A 56 -26.65 4.49 -20.26
N ASN A 57 -26.23 5.67 -20.70
CA ASN A 57 -26.31 6.85 -19.86
C ASN A 57 -27.77 7.26 -19.64
N ALA A 58 -28.05 7.77 -18.46
CA ALA A 58 -29.36 8.25 -18.06
C ALA A 58 -29.23 9.59 -17.31
N VAL A 59 -30.15 10.50 -17.60
CA VAL A 59 -30.23 11.82 -16.97
C VAL A 59 -31.64 12.04 -16.45
N LEU A 60 -31.79 12.06 -15.13
CA LEU A 60 -33.01 12.52 -14.48
C LEU A 60 -32.96 14.05 -14.37
N THR A 61 -34.02 14.71 -14.83
CA THR A 61 -34.16 16.17 -14.71
C THR A 61 -35.37 16.52 -13.85
N ILE A 62 -35.12 17.36 -12.84
CA ILE A 62 -36.15 17.93 -11.97
C ILE A 62 -36.46 19.33 -12.47
N TRP A 63 -37.71 19.58 -12.84
CA TRP A 63 -38.15 20.84 -13.43
C TRP A 63 -39.10 21.60 -12.51
N GLN A 64 -38.98 22.92 -12.49
CA GLN A 64 -40.00 23.82 -11.99
C GLN A 64 -40.47 24.69 -13.14
N GLY A 65 -41.66 24.41 -13.67
CA GLY A 65 -42.11 24.97 -14.93
C GLY A 65 -41.17 24.58 -16.10
N ASP A 66 -40.65 25.58 -16.81
CA ASP A 66 -39.66 25.40 -17.89
C ASP A 66 -38.20 25.54 -17.41
N THR A 67 -37.98 25.79 -16.12
CA THR A 67 -36.63 25.95 -15.55
C THR A 67 -36.15 24.64 -14.90
N PRO A 68 -35.05 24.04 -15.39
CA PRO A 68 -34.45 22.88 -14.76
C PRO A 68 -33.87 23.29 -13.41
N GLN A 69 -34.26 22.60 -12.35
CA GLN A 69 -33.76 22.82 -11.00
C GLN A 69 -32.55 21.97 -10.67
N ARG A 70 -32.47 20.76 -11.26
CA ARG A 70 -31.35 19.83 -11.08
C ARG A 70 -31.32 18.76 -12.17
N TYR A 71 -30.10 18.39 -12.54
CA TYR A 71 -29.80 17.20 -13.33
C TYR A 71 -29.08 16.17 -12.45
N VAL A 72 -29.40 14.90 -12.66
CA VAL A 72 -28.70 13.77 -12.03
C VAL A 72 -28.32 12.81 -13.13
N SER A 73 -27.01 12.72 -13.37
CA SER A 73 -26.45 11.98 -14.51
C SER A 73 -25.69 10.76 -14.04
N GLY A 74 -25.91 9.64 -14.72
CA GLY A 74 -25.23 8.39 -14.46
C GLY A 74 -25.46 7.40 -15.60
N PHE A 75 -25.31 6.12 -15.31
CA PHE A 75 -25.65 5.04 -16.24
C PHE A 75 -26.56 4.03 -15.56
N VAL A 76 -27.35 3.31 -16.35
CA VAL A 76 -28.23 2.27 -15.81
C VAL A 76 -27.41 1.02 -15.49
N SER A 77 -27.37 0.67 -14.21
CA SER A 77 -26.68 -0.50 -13.65
C SER A 77 -27.60 -1.69 -13.42
N GLY A 78 -28.91 -1.45 -13.36
CA GLY A 78 -29.93 -2.46 -13.10
C GLY A 78 -31.26 -2.07 -13.72
N MET A 79 -32.02 -3.06 -14.15
CA MET A 79 -33.38 -2.89 -14.63
C MET A 79 -34.23 -4.06 -14.12
N ALA A 80 -35.44 -3.75 -13.66
CA ALA A 80 -36.49 -4.72 -13.39
C ALA A 80 -37.75 -4.34 -14.16
N GLN A 81 -38.42 -5.33 -14.73
CA GLN A 81 -39.75 -5.18 -15.31
C GLN A 81 -40.81 -5.23 -14.19
N GLY A 82 -41.72 -4.28 -14.21
CA GLY A 82 -42.83 -4.17 -13.28
C GLY A 82 -44.17 -4.57 -13.89
N GLU A 83 -45.25 -4.01 -13.35
CA GLU A 83 -46.62 -4.29 -13.76
C GLU A 83 -46.96 -3.73 -15.15
N ASN A 84 -47.81 -4.46 -15.88
CA ASN A 84 -48.44 -4.02 -17.12
C ASN A 84 -49.93 -3.76 -16.85
N ASN A 85 -50.39 -2.52 -17.04
CA ASN A 85 -51.79 -2.13 -16.82
C ASN A 85 -52.65 -2.15 -18.10
N GLY A 86 -52.14 -2.74 -19.19
CA GLY A 86 -52.77 -2.79 -20.52
C GLY A 86 -52.52 -1.56 -21.39
N TRP A 87 -52.11 -0.43 -20.81
CA TRP A 87 -51.82 0.82 -21.53
C TRP A 87 -50.34 1.20 -21.46
N GLN A 88 -49.66 0.82 -20.38
CA GLN A 88 -48.26 1.12 -20.12
C GLN A 88 -47.59 -0.07 -19.41
N MET A 89 -46.31 -0.26 -19.67
CA MET A 89 -45.42 -1.17 -18.95
C MET A 89 -44.58 -0.38 -17.93
N ARG A 90 -44.46 -0.89 -16.70
CA ARG A 90 -43.57 -0.30 -15.69
C ARG A 90 -42.17 -0.90 -15.77
N TYR A 91 -41.16 -0.06 -15.59
CA TYR A 91 -39.77 -0.47 -15.41
C TYR A 91 -39.17 0.27 -14.22
N GLN A 92 -38.42 -0.45 -13.40
CA GLN A 92 -37.61 0.12 -12.34
C GLN A 92 -36.14 0.11 -12.79
N LEU A 93 -35.49 1.26 -12.76
CA LEU A 93 -34.12 1.45 -13.22
C LEU A 93 -33.23 1.89 -12.05
N SER A 94 -32.11 1.19 -11.86
CA SER A 94 -31.07 1.55 -10.89
C SER A 94 -29.93 2.28 -11.60
N ILE A 95 -29.77 3.57 -11.35
CA ILE A 95 -28.78 4.45 -11.98
C ILE A 95 -27.64 4.75 -10.99
N ARG A 96 -26.39 4.68 -11.48
CA ARG A 96 -25.17 4.83 -10.68
C ARG A 96 -24.17 5.80 -11.33
N PRO A 97 -23.28 6.43 -10.55
CA PRO A 97 -22.17 7.19 -11.12
C PRO A 97 -21.14 6.26 -11.77
N PRO A 98 -20.39 6.70 -12.78
CA PRO A 98 -19.29 5.95 -13.39
C PRO A 98 -18.30 5.34 -12.38
N LEU A 99 -17.97 6.04 -11.28
CA LEU A 99 -17.10 5.56 -10.21
C LEU A 99 -17.53 4.20 -9.64
N TRP A 100 -18.82 3.88 -9.64
CA TRP A 100 -19.33 2.60 -9.14
C TRP A 100 -18.69 1.39 -9.83
N ARG A 101 -18.30 1.51 -11.11
CA ARG A 101 -17.62 0.42 -11.85
C ARG A 101 -16.29 0.02 -11.22
N ALA A 102 -15.59 0.94 -10.53
CA ALA A 102 -14.37 0.63 -9.81
C ALA A 102 -14.60 -0.37 -8.65
N GLY A 103 -15.85 -0.56 -8.20
CA GLY A 103 -16.21 -1.58 -7.22
C GLY A 103 -16.37 -2.98 -7.80
N LEU A 104 -16.42 -3.14 -9.14
CA LEU A 104 -16.62 -4.44 -9.79
C LEU A 104 -15.32 -5.16 -10.14
N ARG A 105 -14.17 -4.48 -10.03
CA ARG A 105 -12.85 -5.04 -10.36
C ARG A 105 -11.96 -5.10 -9.13
N GLN A 106 -11.29 -6.22 -8.94
CA GLN A 106 -10.36 -6.50 -7.84
C GLN A 106 -8.96 -6.82 -8.38
N ASN A 107 -7.91 -6.39 -7.68
CA ASN A 107 -6.55 -6.44 -8.22
C ASN A 107 -5.45 -6.59 -7.18
N PHE A 108 -4.24 -6.92 -7.66
CA PHE A 108 -2.98 -6.79 -6.94
C PHE A 108 -2.04 -5.90 -7.76
N ARG A 109 -1.68 -4.73 -7.23
CA ARG A 109 -0.92 -3.73 -7.97
C ARG A 109 -0.02 -2.91 -7.07
N ILE A 110 1.18 -2.65 -7.56
CA ILE A 110 2.17 -1.81 -6.89
C ILE A 110 2.21 -0.45 -7.61
N PHE A 111 2.13 0.62 -6.83
CA PHE A 111 2.39 1.99 -7.23
C PHE A 111 3.67 2.48 -6.52
N GLN A 112 4.58 3.09 -7.26
CA GLN A 112 5.89 3.51 -6.75
C GLN A 112 6.14 4.96 -7.13
N GLN A 113 6.62 5.76 -6.17
CA GLN A 113 6.96 7.18 -6.39
C GLN A 113 5.81 7.97 -7.02
N GLN A 114 4.58 7.72 -6.57
CA GLN A 114 3.38 8.37 -7.06
C GLN A 114 2.60 8.99 -5.90
N ASP A 115 2.08 10.19 -6.13
CA ASP A 115 1.17 10.88 -5.23
C ASP A 115 -0.27 10.36 -5.37
N ILE A 116 -1.13 10.74 -4.42
CA ILE A 116 -2.52 10.32 -4.41
C ILE A 116 -3.27 10.78 -5.67
N ARG A 117 -2.93 11.95 -6.23
CA ARG A 117 -3.52 12.48 -7.46
C ARG A 117 -3.26 11.56 -8.65
N THR A 118 -2.02 11.11 -8.81
CA THR A 118 -1.57 10.25 -9.91
C THR A 118 -2.17 8.85 -9.80
N ILE A 119 -2.17 8.28 -8.59
CA ILE A 119 -2.81 6.98 -8.33
C ILE A 119 -4.31 7.07 -8.62
N SER A 120 -4.97 8.12 -8.13
CA SER A 120 -6.40 8.36 -8.36
C SER A 120 -6.70 8.50 -9.85
N ALA A 121 -5.96 9.34 -10.57
CA ALA A 121 -6.16 9.55 -12.00
C ALA A 121 -6.01 8.25 -12.81
N THR A 122 -5.05 7.40 -12.45
CA THR A 122 -4.86 6.10 -13.11
C THR A 122 -6.10 5.21 -12.98
N LEU A 123 -6.58 5.01 -11.75
CA LEU A 123 -7.70 4.12 -11.50
C LEU A 123 -9.05 4.69 -11.94
N LEU A 124 -9.24 6.01 -11.80
CA LEU A 124 -10.42 6.71 -12.27
C LEU A 124 -10.54 6.67 -13.79
N ASN A 125 -9.44 6.87 -14.52
CA ASN A 125 -9.44 6.72 -15.98
C ASN A 125 -9.78 5.29 -16.41
N GLU A 126 -9.23 4.29 -15.73
CA GLU A 126 -9.56 2.87 -15.98
C GLU A 126 -11.04 2.54 -15.68
N ALA A 127 -11.70 3.28 -14.78
CA ALA A 127 -13.13 3.19 -14.47
C ALA A 127 -14.03 4.06 -15.37
N GLY A 128 -13.45 4.78 -16.35
CA GLY A 128 -14.19 5.68 -17.26
C GLY A 128 -14.54 7.04 -16.65
N VAL A 129 -13.85 7.47 -15.59
CA VAL A 129 -14.02 8.76 -14.90
C VAL A 129 -12.86 9.69 -15.28
N ALA A 130 -12.90 10.25 -16.49
CA ALA A 130 -11.79 11.05 -17.02
C ALA A 130 -11.76 12.50 -16.49
N ASP A 131 -12.90 13.19 -16.44
CA ASP A 131 -13.00 14.61 -16.04
C ASP A 131 -13.44 14.73 -14.56
N TRP A 132 -12.59 14.25 -13.65
CA TRP A 132 -12.79 14.41 -12.21
C TRP A 132 -12.12 15.68 -11.68
N MET A 133 -12.57 16.16 -10.52
CA MET A 133 -12.14 17.43 -9.92
C MET A 133 -11.32 17.18 -8.64
N PRO A 134 -9.97 17.25 -8.70
CA PRO A 134 -9.14 17.27 -7.50
C PRO A 134 -9.16 18.66 -6.85
N LEU A 135 -9.86 18.77 -5.72
CA LEU A 135 -9.95 19.97 -4.90
C LEU A 135 -9.05 19.81 -3.66
N PHE A 136 -7.73 19.78 -3.91
CA PHE A 136 -6.72 19.57 -2.87
C PHE A 136 -6.11 20.92 -2.47
N TYR A 137 -6.31 21.31 -1.23
CA TYR A 137 -5.80 22.53 -0.61
C TYR A 137 -4.54 22.26 0.24
N GLU A 138 -4.27 21.00 0.54
CA GLU A 138 -3.09 20.54 1.27
C GLU A 138 -2.11 19.78 0.35
N ASP A 139 -0.85 19.67 0.79
CA ASP A 139 0.17 18.91 0.07
C ASP A 139 0.02 17.42 0.35
N HIS A 140 -0.09 16.61 -0.71
CA HIS A 140 -0.14 15.14 -0.64
C HIS A 140 1.08 14.53 -1.34
N PRO A 141 2.25 14.46 -0.68
CA PRO A 141 3.48 14.07 -1.33
C PRO A 141 3.49 12.61 -1.80
N ALA A 142 4.39 12.32 -2.74
CA ALA A 142 4.48 11.00 -3.36
C ALA A 142 4.86 9.91 -2.36
N ARG A 143 4.19 8.76 -2.47
CA ARG A 143 4.50 7.56 -1.68
C ARG A 143 5.64 6.79 -2.34
N GLU A 144 6.66 6.42 -1.57
CA GLU A 144 7.77 5.59 -2.06
C GLU A 144 7.25 4.25 -2.61
N PHE A 145 6.28 3.65 -1.91
CA PHE A 145 5.70 2.35 -2.24
C PHE A 145 4.27 2.26 -1.67
N CYS A 146 3.32 1.83 -2.51
CA CYS A 146 1.92 1.65 -2.14
C CYS A 146 1.33 0.47 -2.91
N VAL A 147 0.59 -0.40 -2.23
CA VAL A 147 0.10 -1.66 -2.77
C VAL A 147 -1.42 -1.76 -2.63
N GLN A 148 -2.09 -1.96 -3.76
CA GLN A 148 -3.43 -2.52 -3.80
C GLN A 148 -3.29 -4.03 -3.63
N TYR A 149 -3.80 -4.59 -2.53
CA TYR A 149 -3.58 -5.98 -2.17
C TYR A 149 -4.89 -6.75 -2.04
N GLY A 150 -5.36 -7.31 -3.15
CA GLY A 150 -6.60 -8.10 -3.17
C GLY A 150 -7.85 -7.27 -2.89
N GLU A 151 -7.80 -5.95 -3.08
CA GLU A 151 -8.90 -5.02 -2.89
C GLU A 151 -9.56 -4.67 -4.22
N THR A 152 -10.84 -4.26 -4.20
CA THR A 152 -11.46 -3.61 -5.37
C THR A 152 -10.79 -2.26 -5.64
N ASP A 153 -10.83 -1.76 -6.87
CA ASP A 153 -10.21 -0.45 -7.16
C ASP A 153 -10.88 0.66 -6.36
N LEU A 154 -12.22 0.60 -6.21
CA LEU A 154 -12.95 1.53 -5.35
C LEU A 154 -12.54 1.37 -3.88
N GLY A 155 -12.38 0.15 -3.39
CA GLY A 155 -11.93 -0.10 -2.01
C GLY A 155 -10.54 0.47 -1.74
N PHE A 156 -9.62 0.28 -2.69
CA PHE A 156 -8.27 0.84 -2.63
C PHE A 156 -8.25 2.37 -2.70
N LEU A 157 -8.98 2.97 -3.66
CA LEU A 157 -9.15 4.42 -3.74
C LEU A 157 -9.72 4.99 -2.45
N MET A 158 -10.79 4.36 -1.94
CA MET A 158 -11.42 4.76 -0.68
C MET A 158 -10.44 4.74 0.48
N ARG A 159 -9.74 3.62 0.69
CA ARG A 159 -8.77 3.52 1.78
C ARG A 159 -7.68 4.58 1.66
N LEU A 160 -7.13 4.81 0.47
CA LEU A 160 -6.10 5.81 0.27
C LEU A 160 -6.62 7.24 0.46
N TRP A 161 -7.81 7.54 -0.05
CA TRP A 161 -8.45 8.83 0.18
C TRP A 161 -8.67 9.06 1.67
N VAL A 162 -9.15 8.06 2.41
CA VAL A 162 -9.30 8.17 3.88
C VAL A 162 -7.95 8.40 4.57
N GLU A 163 -6.88 7.69 4.19
CA GLU A 163 -5.54 7.90 4.74
C GLU A 163 -5.04 9.33 4.49
N GLU A 164 -5.30 9.87 3.30
CA GLU A 164 -4.97 11.24 2.90
C GLU A 164 -6.01 12.28 3.34
N GLY A 165 -6.98 11.90 4.18
CA GLY A 165 -8.05 12.78 4.66
C GLY A 165 -9.07 13.22 3.60
N LEU A 166 -8.99 12.69 2.39
CA LEU A 166 -9.86 13.02 1.27
C LEU A 166 -11.25 12.37 1.42
N PHE A 167 -12.28 13.12 0.99
CA PHE A 167 -13.63 12.63 0.79
C PHE A 167 -14.10 12.99 -0.62
N PHE A 168 -15.11 12.28 -1.13
CA PHE A 168 -15.62 12.55 -2.47
C PHE A 168 -17.13 12.79 -2.49
N PHE A 169 -17.57 13.51 -3.52
CA PHE A 169 -18.98 13.74 -3.84
C PHE A 169 -19.18 14.04 -5.33
N GLU A 170 -20.42 14.04 -5.78
CA GLU A 170 -20.77 14.42 -7.15
C GLU A 170 -21.03 15.92 -7.25
N ARG A 171 -20.28 16.60 -8.12
CA ARG A 171 -20.48 18.02 -8.46
C ARG A 171 -21.37 18.11 -9.69
N CYS A 172 -22.61 18.55 -9.49
CA CYS A 172 -23.54 18.85 -10.58
C CYS A 172 -23.17 20.17 -11.28
N GLY A 173 -23.34 20.22 -12.60
CA GLY A 173 -23.22 21.43 -13.40
C GLY A 173 -24.28 22.48 -13.05
N LYS A 174 -23.97 23.76 -13.29
CA LYS A 174 -24.87 24.88 -12.97
C LYS A 174 -26.05 25.00 -13.95
N GLU A 175 -25.82 24.71 -15.22
CA GLU A 175 -26.80 24.97 -16.30
C GLU A 175 -27.09 23.75 -17.19
N GLY A 176 -26.47 22.60 -16.92
CA GLY A 176 -26.57 21.41 -17.78
C GLY A 176 -26.36 20.09 -17.05
N PRO A 177 -26.43 18.96 -17.79
CA PRO A 177 -26.38 17.61 -17.24
C PRO A 177 -24.97 17.13 -16.88
N GLU A 178 -23.97 18.01 -16.95
CA GLU A 178 -22.61 17.68 -16.55
C GLU A 178 -22.58 17.29 -15.08
N GLN A 179 -21.89 16.19 -14.77
CA GLN A 179 -21.70 15.74 -13.41
C GLN A 179 -20.29 15.16 -13.28
N ARG A 180 -19.55 15.65 -12.30
CA ARG A 180 -18.14 15.28 -12.10
C ARG A 180 -17.92 14.77 -10.69
N LEU A 181 -17.08 13.75 -10.57
CA LEU A 181 -16.57 13.31 -9.28
C LEU A 181 -15.62 14.38 -8.74
N ALA A 182 -15.97 15.00 -7.61
CA ALA A 182 -15.07 15.87 -6.86
C ALA A 182 -14.44 15.07 -5.71
N VAL A 183 -13.13 15.17 -5.56
CA VAL A 183 -12.38 14.61 -4.42
C VAL A 183 -11.72 15.78 -3.72
N CYS A 184 -11.95 15.92 -2.42
CA CYS A 184 -11.66 17.13 -1.67
C CYS A 184 -11.07 16.81 -0.29
N ASP A 185 -10.13 17.62 0.19
CA ASP A 185 -9.51 17.54 1.51
C ASP A 185 -10.01 18.59 2.50
N ASP A 186 -10.80 19.58 2.05
CA ASP A 186 -11.19 20.73 2.87
C ASP A 186 -12.60 21.27 2.57
N VAL A 187 -13.28 21.77 3.61
CA VAL A 187 -14.62 22.39 3.51
C VAL A 187 -14.66 23.62 2.59
N ALA A 188 -13.52 24.28 2.33
CA ALA A 188 -13.40 25.40 1.39
C ALA A 188 -13.69 25.00 -0.07
N GLY A 189 -13.58 23.71 -0.42
CA GLY A 189 -13.92 23.20 -1.76
C GLY A 189 -15.42 23.06 -2.02
N LEU A 190 -16.27 23.24 -1.00
CA LEU A 190 -17.71 23.03 -1.10
C LEU A 190 -18.43 24.19 -1.81
N SER A 191 -19.58 23.88 -2.41
CA SER A 191 -20.44 24.87 -3.08
C SER A 191 -21.29 25.63 -2.08
N ASP A 192 -21.37 26.96 -2.17
CA ASP A 192 -22.28 27.75 -1.35
C ASP A 192 -23.65 27.94 -2.03
N MET A 193 -24.72 27.60 -1.29
CA MET A 193 -26.12 27.78 -1.71
C MET A 193 -26.72 29.09 -1.21
N GLY A 194 -26.10 29.73 -0.22
CA GLY A 194 -26.60 30.91 0.47
C GLY A 194 -27.53 30.56 1.64
N GLU A 195 -28.44 31.47 1.96
CA GLU A 195 -29.34 31.38 3.10
C GLU A 195 -30.59 30.54 2.79
N ILE A 196 -31.00 29.71 3.76
CA ILE A 196 -32.27 29.00 3.73
C ILE A 196 -32.98 29.20 5.07
N GLY A 197 -34.19 29.77 5.00
CA GLY A 197 -35.03 30.00 6.17
C GLY A 197 -35.67 28.71 6.70
N PHE A 198 -35.74 28.63 8.02
CA PHE A 198 -36.55 27.63 8.72
C PHE A 198 -38.03 28.03 8.67
N ASN A 199 -38.86 27.16 8.09
CA ASN A 199 -40.30 27.37 8.00
C ASN A 199 -41.05 26.05 8.32
N PRO A 200 -41.48 25.85 9.58
CA PRO A 200 -42.25 24.67 9.97
C PRO A 200 -43.71 24.71 9.45
N GLY A 201 -44.18 25.88 9.01
CA GLY A 201 -45.50 26.04 8.38
C GLY A 201 -45.47 25.55 6.93
N THR A 202 -45.79 24.28 6.72
CA THR A 202 -45.86 23.66 5.38
C THR A 202 -47.00 24.21 4.50
N THR A 203 -47.85 25.09 5.04
CA THR A 203 -48.94 25.75 4.32
C THR A 203 -48.48 26.97 3.57
N THR A 204 -47.69 26.77 2.52
CA THR A 204 -47.61 27.73 1.41
C THR A 204 -47.15 27.01 0.16
N GLY A 205 -48.01 26.99 -0.88
CA GLY A 205 -47.66 26.59 -2.24
C GLY A 205 -46.69 27.57 -2.93
N GLY A 206 -45.69 28.06 -2.17
CA GLY A 206 -44.63 28.93 -2.66
C GLY A 206 -43.50 28.10 -3.27
N THR A 207 -42.83 28.69 -4.26
CA THR A 207 -41.66 28.10 -4.94
C THR A 207 -40.34 28.33 -4.19
N THR A 208 -40.37 29.02 -3.04
CA THR A 208 -39.19 29.34 -2.23
C THR A 208 -38.67 28.11 -1.49
N ALA A 209 -37.35 27.94 -1.47
CA ALA A 209 -36.70 26.87 -0.71
C ALA A 209 -36.77 27.15 0.79
N TYR A 210 -37.10 26.14 1.60
CA TYR A 210 -37.14 26.23 3.06
C TYR A 210 -36.73 24.92 3.73
N ILE A 211 -36.39 25.01 5.02
CA ILE A 211 -36.24 23.84 5.91
C ILE A 211 -37.46 23.75 6.83
N SER A 212 -38.20 22.65 6.79
CA SER A 212 -39.42 22.46 7.60
C SER A 212 -39.17 21.83 8.96
N ASP A 213 -38.15 20.99 9.06
CA ASP A 213 -37.76 20.29 10.28
C ASP A 213 -36.23 20.25 10.36
N PHE A 214 -35.68 20.49 11.54
CA PHE A 214 -34.24 20.44 11.80
C PHE A 214 -33.99 19.77 13.16
N ARG A 215 -33.29 18.64 13.13
CA ARG A 215 -33.01 17.80 14.29
C ARG A 215 -31.52 17.79 14.56
N TYR A 216 -31.10 18.46 15.63
CA TYR A 216 -29.72 18.47 16.09
C TYR A 216 -29.40 17.22 16.93
N ARG A 217 -28.19 16.68 16.78
CA ARG A 217 -27.65 15.60 17.60
C ARG A 217 -26.17 15.84 17.90
N ALA A 218 -25.78 15.65 19.16
CA ALA A 218 -24.39 15.51 19.58
C ALA A 218 -24.19 14.22 20.36
N GLN A 219 -22.99 13.65 20.33
CA GLN A 219 -22.63 12.43 21.06
C GLN A 219 -21.16 12.44 21.49
N ILE A 220 -20.82 11.53 22.41
CA ILE A 220 -19.44 11.32 22.85
C ILE A 220 -18.68 10.57 21.76
N SER A 221 -17.47 11.01 21.47
CA SER A 221 -16.53 10.43 20.49
C SER A 221 -15.09 10.52 21.03
N PRO A 222 -14.10 9.84 20.41
CA PRO A 222 -12.70 9.98 20.81
C PRO A 222 -12.28 11.44 20.99
N SER A 223 -11.52 11.71 22.05
CA SER A 223 -11.12 13.07 22.43
C SER A 223 -9.75 13.45 21.90
N SER A 224 -8.89 12.47 21.61
CA SER A 224 -7.55 12.70 21.05
C SER A 224 -7.07 11.44 20.32
N VAL A 225 -6.11 11.62 19.42
CA VAL A 225 -5.34 10.54 18.79
C VAL A 225 -3.87 10.80 19.00
N GLU A 226 -3.17 9.76 19.46
CA GLU A 226 -1.71 9.70 19.57
C GLU A 226 -1.22 8.65 18.57
N SER A 227 -0.42 9.04 17.58
CA SER A 227 0.06 8.13 16.53
C SER A 227 1.58 8.01 16.55
N GLN A 228 2.08 6.78 16.43
CA GLN A 228 3.51 6.49 16.44
C GLN A 228 3.93 5.59 15.27
N ASP A 229 5.10 5.88 14.68
CA ASP A 229 5.74 5.03 13.67
C ASP A 229 7.27 5.03 13.82
N TYR A 230 7.94 4.15 13.09
CA TYR A 230 9.39 3.96 13.07
C TYR A 230 9.92 3.96 11.63
N THR A 231 11.06 4.62 11.43
CA THR A 231 11.84 4.51 10.20
C THR A 231 13.28 4.15 10.49
N PHE A 232 13.80 3.13 9.79
CA PHE A 232 15.19 2.69 9.98
C PHE A 232 16.21 3.69 9.42
N ARG A 233 15.78 4.61 8.54
CA ARG A 233 16.65 5.65 7.97
C ARG A 233 17.03 6.69 9.03
N THR A 234 16.17 6.89 10.02
CA THR A 234 16.37 7.88 11.10
C THR A 234 15.87 7.29 12.43
N PRO A 235 16.58 6.29 12.99
CA PRO A 235 16.07 5.51 14.13
C PRO A 235 15.90 6.31 15.42
N GLY A 236 16.54 7.48 15.54
CA GLY A 236 16.38 8.39 16.68
C GLY A 236 15.26 9.42 16.52
N TRP A 237 14.61 9.50 15.36
CA TRP A 237 13.43 10.34 15.18
C TRP A 237 12.26 9.76 16.00
N PRO A 238 11.62 10.55 16.89
CA PRO A 238 10.57 10.02 17.76
C PRO A 238 9.37 9.43 17.00
N GLY A 239 9.05 10.00 15.83
CA GLY A 239 7.94 9.56 14.98
C GLY A 239 6.61 9.54 15.73
N TYR A 240 6.37 10.50 16.62
CA TYR A 240 5.22 10.56 17.52
C TYR A 240 4.46 11.88 17.31
N TYR A 241 3.15 11.79 17.08
CA TYR A 241 2.27 12.93 16.83
C TYR A 241 0.96 12.81 17.59
N SER A 242 0.49 13.94 18.10
CA SER A 242 -0.75 14.05 18.89
C SER A 242 -1.72 15.01 18.22
N HIS A 243 -3.02 14.72 18.32
CA HIS A 243 -4.06 15.66 17.91
C HIS A 243 -5.24 15.59 18.89
N ASP A 244 -5.68 16.76 19.36
CA ASP A 244 -6.81 16.91 20.27
C ASP A 244 -8.09 17.27 19.52
N GLY A 245 -9.22 16.74 19.97
CA GLY A 245 -10.51 16.96 19.36
C GLY A 245 -11.05 18.33 19.74
N GLU A 246 -11.51 19.08 18.74
CA GLU A 246 -12.20 20.34 18.96
C GLU A 246 -13.68 20.14 19.29
N ASN A 247 -14.32 21.17 19.87
CA ASN A 247 -15.76 21.23 20.14
C ASN A 247 -16.31 19.97 20.84
N LEU A 248 -15.79 19.72 22.03
CA LEU A 248 -16.10 18.54 22.84
C LEU A 248 -17.56 18.47 23.34
N ASN A 249 -18.38 19.52 23.19
CA ASN A 249 -19.77 19.55 23.64
C ASN A 249 -19.96 19.10 25.11
N GLY A 250 -19.01 19.46 25.97
CA GLY A 250 -19.00 19.09 27.39
C GLY A 250 -18.50 17.67 27.69
N GLN A 251 -18.03 16.91 26.69
CA GLN A 251 -17.42 15.59 26.92
C GLN A 251 -16.07 15.70 27.65
N ARG A 252 -15.66 14.59 28.27
CA ARG A 252 -14.33 14.46 28.90
C ARG A 252 -13.23 14.29 27.86
N THR A 253 -12.01 14.65 28.23
CA THR A 253 -10.79 14.55 27.39
C THR A 253 -10.02 13.23 27.54
N GLN A 254 -10.59 12.25 28.24
CA GLN A 254 -9.89 11.01 28.61
C GLN A 254 -10.06 9.86 27.59
N TYR A 255 -10.73 10.09 26.46
CA TYR A 255 -11.06 9.07 25.46
C TYR A 255 -10.01 9.08 24.33
N GLU A 256 -8.77 8.85 24.71
CA GLU A 256 -7.61 8.79 23.81
C GLU A 256 -7.61 7.50 22.97
N ILE A 257 -7.16 7.62 21.72
CA ILE A 257 -6.77 6.49 20.87
C ILE A 257 -5.27 6.55 20.62
N TYR A 258 -4.57 5.49 20.96
CA TYR A 258 -3.18 5.28 20.57
C TYR A 258 -3.09 4.38 19.33
N ASP A 259 -2.44 4.86 18.27
CA ASP A 259 -2.34 4.21 16.96
C ASP A 259 -0.89 3.83 16.61
N TYR A 260 -0.67 2.55 16.31
CA TYR A 260 0.62 2.03 15.86
C TYR A 260 0.43 0.84 14.90
N PRO A 261 1.13 0.81 13.74
CA PRO A 261 1.96 1.88 13.19
C PRO A 261 1.12 3.00 12.56
N GLY A 262 1.57 4.25 12.68
CA GLY A 262 0.92 5.44 12.12
C GLY A 262 1.02 5.61 10.60
N ARG A 263 1.85 4.80 9.92
CA ARG A 263 2.05 4.73 8.46
C ARG A 263 2.66 5.98 7.82
N PHE A 264 3.48 6.70 8.56
CA PHE A 264 4.20 7.88 8.07
C PHE A 264 5.71 7.71 8.27
N LYS A 265 6.51 8.43 7.47
CA LYS A 265 7.98 8.41 7.54
C LYS A 265 8.60 9.82 7.59
N ASP A 266 7.76 10.84 7.70
CA ASP A 266 8.12 12.25 7.77
C ASP A 266 7.12 13.01 8.65
N GLU A 267 7.44 14.26 8.98
CA GLU A 267 6.67 15.05 9.93
C GLU A 267 5.32 15.54 9.40
N GLN A 268 5.22 15.79 8.09
CA GLN A 268 4.00 16.32 7.50
C GLN A 268 2.91 15.25 7.54
N HIS A 269 3.17 14.07 6.97
CA HIS A 269 2.24 12.94 7.04
C HIS A 269 1.93 12.53 8.49
N GLY A 270 2.92 12.63 9.39
CA GLY A 270 2.70 12.33 10.81
C GLY A 270 1.65 13.21 11.47
N ARG A 271 1.69 14.53 11.21
CA ARG A 271 0.68 15.47 11.71
C ARG A 271 -0.66 15.29 11.01
N ASP A 272 -0.64 15.16 9.69
CA ASP A 272 -1.85 15.10 8.89
C ASP A 272 -2.63 13.82 9.13
N PHE A 273 -2.00 12.65 9.09
CA PHE A 273 -2.69 11.37 9.30
C PHE A 273 -3.27 11.29 10.72
N THR A 274 -2.57 11.84 11.72
CA THR A 274 -3.07 11.91 13.11
C THR A 274 -4.32 12.78 13.21
N ARG A 275 -4.29 13.98 12.60
CA ARG A 275 -5.45 14.89 12.53
C ARG A 275 -6.61 14.26 11.77
N TYR A 276 -6.38 13.79 10.54
CA TYR A 276 -7.40 13.22 9.68
C TYR A 276 -8.10 12.03 10.32
N ARG A 277 -7.33 11.19 11.02
CA ARG A 277 -7.86 10.07 11.79
C ARG A 277 -8.83 10.54 12.88
N LEU A 278 -8.45 11.54 13.67
CA LEU A 278 -9.33 12.06 14.72
C LEU A 278 -10.57 12.73 14.14
N GLU A 279 -10.43 13.54 13.10
CA GLU A 279 -11.55 14.20 12.41
C GLU A 279 -12.53 13.16 11.83
N GLY A 280 -12.02 12.08 11.23
CA GLY A 280 -12.83 10.97 10.74
C GLY A 280 -13.54 10.19 11.85
N LEU A 281 -12.87 9.98 13.00
CA LEU A 281 -13.46 9.34 14.18
C LEU A 281 -14.50 10.21 14.90
N ARG A 282 -14.49 11.52 14.64
CA ARG A 282 -15.42 12.51 15.22
C ARG A 282 -16.43 13.03 14.19
N ASN A 283 -16.50 12.43 13.01
CA ASN A 283 -17.32 12.93 11.91
C ASN A 283 -18.84 12.87 12.17
N ASP A 284 -19.25 12.16 13.23
CA ASP A 284 -20.63 12.04 13.71
C ASP A 284 -20.82 12.61 15.13
N ALA A 285 -19.79 13.25 15.71
CA ALA A 285 -19.83 13.79 17.07
C ALA A 285 -20.86 14.93 17.21
N GLU A 286 -21.06 15.70 16.13
CA GLU A 286 -22.04 16.79 16.04
C GLU A 286 -22.67 16.80 14.63
N THR A 287 -23.98 16.54 14.56
CA THR A 287 -24.72 16.35 13.31
C THR A 287 -26.10 17.02 13.37
N GLY A 288 -26.69 17.24 12.21
CA GLY A 288 -28.08 17.63 12.04
C GLY A 288 -28.77 16.78 10.98
N VAL A 289 -30.08 16.63 11.11
CA VAL A 289 -30.95 16.07 10.06
C VAL A 289 -32.02 17.10 9.74
N CYS A 290 -32.16 17.47 8.48
CA CYS A 290 -33.16 18.44 8.06
C CYS A 290 -34.01 17.96 6.89
N PHE A 291 -35.23 18.49 6.80
CA PHE A 291 -36.17 18.23 5.71
C PHE A 291 -36.42 19.53 4.95
N CYS A 292 -36.33 19.48 3.62
CA CYS A 292 -36.54 20.64 2.76
C CYS A 292 -37.29 20.27 1.47
N ASN A 293 -37.82 21.30 0.80
CA ASN A 293 -38.56 21.19 -0.46
C ASN A 293 -37.70 21.45 -1.71
N THR A 294 -36.36 21.46 -1.58
CA THR A 294 -35.45 21.85 -2.66
C THR A 294 -34.58 20.69 -3.12
N PRO A 295 -34.41 20.49 -4.45
CA PRO A 295 -33.44 19.53 -4.97
C PRO A 295 -32.00 20.07 -4.88
N LYS A 296 -31.80 21.34 -4.45
CA LYS A 296 -30.52 22.05 -4.47
C LYS A 296 -29.57 21.76 -3.29
N LEU A 297 -30.01 20.95 -2.34
CA LEU A 297 -29.18 20.46 -1.25
C LEU A 297 -28.79 19.01 -1.51
N TRP A 298 -27.48 18.77 -1.58
CA TRP A 298 -26.87 17.45 -1.78
C TRP A 298 -25.43 17.47 -1.24
N PRO A 299 -24.78 16.31 -1.06
CA PRO A 299 -23.41 16.26 -0.56
C PRO A 299 -22.46 17.13 -1.36
N GLY A 300 -21.74 18.02 -0.68
CA GLY A 300 -20.81 18.97 -1.31
C GLY A 300 -21.33 20.40 -1.40
N VAL A 301 -22.51 20.64 -0.81
CA VAL A 301 -23.15 21.95 -0.69
C VAL A 301 -23.17 22.39 0.78
N ARG A 302 -22.86 23.66 1.00
CA ARG A 302 -22.99 24.39 2.27
C ARG A 302 -24.10 25.43 2.15
N PHE A 303 -24.79 25.67 3.27
CA PHE A 303 -25.85 26.67 3.35
C PHE A 303 -25.91 27.28 4.76
N GLN A 304 -26.36 28.51 4.84
CA GLN A 304 -26.60 29.22 6.09
C GLN A 304 -28.05 29.01 6.54
N LEU A 305 -28.28 28.40 7.70
CA LEU A 305 -29.61 28.30 8.28
C LEU A 305 -30.00 29.65 8.92
N THR A 306 -31.21 30.12 8.64
CA THR A 306 -31.79 31.33 9.23
C THR A 306 -33.18 31.05 9.82
N ASP A 307 -33.66 31.97 10.66
CA ASP A 307 -35.01 31.97 11.24
C ASP A 307 -35.38 30.75 12.12
N HIS A 308 -34.42 29.90 12.50
CA HIS A 308 -34.67 28.82 13.46
C HIS A 308 -34.83 29.40 14.88
N PRO A 309 -35.83 28.97 15.69
CA PRO A 309 -36.05 29.49 17.05
C PRO A 309 -34.86 29.31 18.00
N SER A 310 -34.07 28.26 17.80
CA SER A 310 -32.79 28.08 18.48
C SER A 310 -31.67 28.78 17.72
N GLY A 311 -31.20 29.90 18.26
CA GLY A 311 -30.17 30.74 17.64
C GLY A 311 -28.84 30.04 17.40
N THR A 312 -28.49 29.01 18.17
CA THR A 312 -27.26 28.23 17.98
C THR A 312 -27.27 27.39 16.70
N LEU A 313 -28.46 27.10 16.15
CA LEU A 313 -28.58 26.37 14.88
C LEU A 313 -28.56 27.31 13.66
N ASN A 314 -28.76 28.61 13.85
CA ASN A 314 -28.66 29.63 12.81
C ASN A 314 -27.20 29.92 12.46
N ARG A 315 -26.56 28.94 11.83
CA ARG A 315 -25.15 28.92 11.45
C ARG A 315 -25.01 28.21 10.12
N GLU A 316 -23.78 28.14 9.62
CA GLU A 316 -23.50 27.44 8.39
C GLU A 316 -23.39 25.92 8.62
N TRP A 317 -24.02 25.18 7.73
CA TRP A 317 -24.08 23.73 7.70
C TRP A 317 -23.62 23.22 6.35
N GLN A 318 -22.87 22.12 6.34
CA GLN A 318 -22.52 21.39 5.13
C GLN A 318 -23.36 20.11 5.03
N VAL A 319 -23.85 19.80 3.83
CA VAL A 319 -24.60 18.57 3.56
C VAL A 319 -23.59 17.44 3.36
N VAL A 320 -23.71 16.39 4.17
CA VAL A 320 -22.89 15.17 4.10
C VAL A 320 -23.67 13.99 3.53
N GLY A 321 -25.00 14.06 3.52
CA GLY A 321 -25.89 13.03 2.96
C GLY A 321 -27.22 13.62 2.53
N SER A 322 -27.87 13.03 1.53
CA SER A 322 -29.22 13.41 1.10
C SER A 322 -30.01 12.21 0.59
N VAL A 323 -31.31 12.18 0.90
CA VAL A 323 -32.30 11.31 0.29
C VAL A 323 -33.36 12.20 -0.35
N LEU A 324 -33.28 12.35 -1.67
CA LEU A 324 -34.21 13.15 -2.48
C LEU A 324 -35.21 12.21 -3.15
N SER A 325 -36.49 12.39 -2.85
CA SER A 325 -37.57 11.58 -3.43
C SER A 325 -38.60 12.47 -4.11
N GLY A 326 -39.11 12.02 -5.25
CA GLY A 326 -40.17 12.70 -5.97
C GLY A 326 -41.19 11.72 -6.51
N GLU A 327 -42.47 12.11 -6.45
CA GLU A 327 -43.59 11.32 -6.96
C GLU A 327 -44.39 12.13 -7.96
N GLN A 328 -44.75 11.50 -9.07
CA GLN A 328 -45.52 12.06 -10.18
C GLN A 328 -46.65 11.07 -10.56
N PRO A 329 -47.68 10.89 -9.71
CA PRO A 329 -48.72 9.87 -9.92
C PRO A 329 -49.47 10.04 -11.24
N GLN A 330 -49.58 11.27 -11.75
CA GLN A 330 -50.23 11.59 -13.03
C GLN A 330 -49.51 11.05 -14.28
N ALA A 331 -48.31 10.50 -14.13
CA ALA A 331 -47.62 9.78 -15.20
C ALA A 331 -48.29 8.45 -15.55
N LEU A 332 -49.05 7.87 -14.61
CA LEU A 332 -49.82 6.64 -14.81
C LEU A 332 -51.20 6.95 -15.37
N HIS A 333 -51.58 6.20 -16.42
CA HIS A 333 -52.94 6.27 -16.95
C HIS A 333 -53.97 5.85 -15.88
N GLY A 334 -54.96 6.70 -15.61
CA GLY A 334 -56.04 6.43 -14.65
C GLY A 334 -55.83 7.00 -13.23
N SER A 335 -54.67 7.61 -12.93
CA SER A 335 -54.45 8.30 -11.66
C SER A 335 -55.23 9.62 -11.58
N GLN A 336 -56.00 9.83 -10.52
CA GLN A 336 -56.78 11.05 -10.28
C GLN A 336 -56.51 11.60 -8.87
N GLY A 337 -56.25 12.91 -8.76
CA GLY A 337 -56.37 13.65 -7.49
C GLY A 337 -55.08 14.01 -6.76
N GLU A 338 -53.91 13.47 -7.12
CA GLU A 338 -52.63 13.80 -6.45
C GLU A 338 -51.69 14.59 -7.38
N GLY A 339 -51.09 15.66 -6.87
CA GLY A 339 -50.11 16.49 -7.59
C GLY A 339 -48.68 15.98 -7.42
N THR A 340 -47.74 16.48 -8.24
CA THR A 340 -46.32 16.15 -8.11
C THR A 340 -45.77 16.61 -6.75
N THR A 341 -45.05 15.74 -6.04
CA THR A 341 -44.40 16.06 -4.76
C THR A 341 -42.89 15.88 -4.85
N LEU A 342 -42.14 16.64 -4.04
CA LEU A 342 -40.70 16.51 -3.87
C LEU A 342 -40.34 16.71 -2.41
N VAL A 343 -39.56 15.78 -1.85
CA VAL A 343 -39.07 15.85 -0.48
C VAL A 343 -37.58 15.53 -0.48
N ASN A 344 -36.80 16.31 0.25
CA ASN A 344 -35.38 16.06 0.45
C ASN A 344 -35.05 16.00 1.94
N ARG A 345 -34.52 14.86 2.38
CA ARG A 345 -33.97 14.68 3.73
C ARG A 345 -32.46 14.78 3.66
N CYS A 346 -31.87 15.77 4.31
CA CYS A 346 -30.42 15.98 4.34
C CYS A 346 -29.84 15.62 5.72
N GLU A 347 -28.66 15.00 5.70
CA GLU A 347 -27.75 14.86 6.83
C GLU A 347 -26.70 15.96 6.71
N VAL A 348 -26.49 16.71 7.78
CA VAL A 348 -25.61 17.87 7.80
C VAL A 348 -24.65 17.81 8.99
N VAL A 349 -23.50 18.47 8.84
CA VAL A 349 -22.59 18.77 9.96
C VAL A 349 -22.26 20.26 9.94
N PRO A 350 -21.76 20.84 11.05
CA PRO A 350 -21.29 22.22 11.02
C PRO A 350 -20.24 22.47 9.93
N ALA A 351 -20.28 23.62 9.27
CA ALA A 351 -19.32 23.98 8.22
C ALA A 351 -18.03 24.63 8.75
N ASP A 352 -17.85 24.71 10.07
CA ASP A 352 -16.64 25.23 10.72
C ASP A 352 -15.49 24.21 10.79
N ARG A 353 -15.71 23.01 10.26
CA ARG A 353 -14.77 21.89 10.27
C ARG A 353 -14.89 21.09 8.98
N THR A 354 -13.83 20.39 8.63
CA THR A 354 -13.85 19.48 7.49
C THR A 354 -14.44 18.12 7.90
N TRP A 355 -15.39 17.62 7.12
CA TRP A 355 -15.90 16.26 7.30
C TRP A 355 -14.90 15.27 6.71
N ARG A 356 -14.54 14.21 7.45
CA ARG A 356 -13.71 13.12 6.94
C ARG A 356 -14.36 11.77 7.17
N VAL A 357 -14.00 10.81 6.33
CA VAL A 357 -14.46 9.43 6.49
C VAL A 357 -13.77 8.83 7.73
N ALA A 358 -14.48 8.00 8.48
CA ALA A 358 -13.86 7.24 9.56
C ALA A 358 -12.75 6.31 9.00
N PRO A 359 -11.65 6.08 9.73
CA PRO A 359 -10.55 5.23 9.28
C PRO A 359 -11.01 3.86 8.79
N LEU A 360 -10.56 3.47 7.59
CA LEU A 360 -10.89 2.18 6.99
C LEU A 360 -9.82 1.13 7.30
N PRO A 361 -10.20 -0.16 7.45
CA PRO A 361 -9.22 -1.22 7.60
C PRO A 361 -8.36 -1.33 6.34
N LYS A 362 -7.06 -1.61 6.53
CA LYS A 362 -6.12 -1.92 5.45
C LYS A 362 -6.04 -3.43 5.27
N PRO A 363 -6.00 -3.95 4.03
CA PRO A 363 -5.77 -5.37 3.81
C PRO A 363 -4.45 -5.79 4.45
N ARG A 364 -4.42 -7.02 4.91
CA ARG A 364 -3.23 -7.60 5.52
C ARG A 364 -2.77 -8.79 4.70
N VAL A 365 -1.45 -8.96 4.64
CA VAL A 365 -0.86 -10.18 4.11
C VAL A 365 -0.89 -11.23 5.21
N ASP A 366 -1.54 -12.38 4.94
CA ASP A 366 -1.72 -13.44 5.94
C ASP A 366 -0.43 -14.17 6.30
N GLY A 367 0.59 -14.10 5.45
CA GLY A 367 1.89 -14.71 5.71
C GLY A 367 2.94 -14.41 4.64
N PRO A 368 4.17 -14.90 4.85
CA PRO A 368 5.28 -14.62 3.95
C PRO A 368 5.05 -15.16 2.53
N GLN A 369 5.63 -14.48 1.55
CA GLN A 369 5.49 -14.80 0.14
C GLN A 369 6.85 -14.95 -0.54
N SER A 370 6.93 -15.82 -1.54
CA SER A 370 8.10 -15.92 -2.40
C SER A 370 8.16 -14.74 -3.39
N ALA A 371 9.34 -14.16 -3.57
CA ALA A 371 9.62 -13.20 -4.63
C ALA A 371 10.99 -13.48 -5.25
N VAL A 372 11.24 -12.96 -6.45
CA VAL A 372 12.53 -13.13 -7.14
C VAL A 372 13.30 -11.82 -7.13
N VAL A 373 14.55 -11.83 -6.74
CA VAL A 373 15.41 -10.63 -6.73
C VAL A 373 15.61 -10.12 -8.15
N THR A 374 15.44 -8.82 -8.37
CA THR A 374 15.61 -8.18 -9.67
C THR A 374 16.73 -7.14 -9.67
N GLY A 375 17.19 -6.78 -10.86
CA GLY A 375 18.19 -5.75 -11.08
C GLY A 375 18.36 -5.44 -12.58
N PRO A 376 19.30 -4.56 -12.93
CA PRO A 376 19.61 -4.23 -14.32
C PRO A 376 20.02 -5.44 -15.14
N ALA A 377 19.79 -5.38 -16.45
CA ALA A 377 20.18 -6.44 -17.36
C ALA A 377 21.70 -6.71 -17.29
N GLY A 378 22.08 -7.99 -17.13
CA GLY A 378 23.48 -8.43 -17.04
C GLY A 378 24.14 -8.24 -15.67
N GLU A 379 23.42 -7.70 -14.67
CA GLU A 379 23.94 -7.54 -13.32
C GLU A 379 23.63 -8.77 -12.43
N GLU A 380 24.60 -9.21 -11.62
CA GLU A 380 24.40 -10.34 -10.69
C GLU A 380 24.01 -9.88 -9.29
N ILE A 381 24.45 -8.68 -8.88
CA ILE A 381 24.22 -8.15 -7.53
C ILE A 381 23.75 -6.69 -7.67
N PHE A 382 22.54 -6.41 -7.21
CA PHE A 382 21.97 -5.06 -7.25
C PHE A 382 21.39 -4.70 -5.88
N CYS A 383 22.11 -3.85 -5.14
CA CYS A 383 21.71 -3.38 -3.81
C CYS A 383 22.06 -1.91 -3.59
N ASP A 384 21.42 -1.29 -2.60
CA ASP A 384 21.75 0.06 -2.15
C ASP A 384 22.76 0.08 -0.98
N GLU A 385 23.03 1.27 -0.45
CA GLU A 385 23.94 1.52 0.70
C GLU A 385 23.54 0.80 2.00
N HIS A 386 22.31 0.31 2.09
CA HIS A 386 21.80 -0.45 3.23
C HIS A 386 21.76 -1.96 2.96
N GLY A 387 22.26 -2.42 1.80
CA GLY A 387 22.19 -3.82 1.39
C GLY A 387 20.78 -4.29 1.06
N ARG A 388 19.85 -3.36 0.79
CA ARG A 388 18.48 -3.67 0.35
C ARG A 388 18.51 -4.11 -1.11
N VAL A 389 17.57 -4.96 -1.48
CA VAL A 389 17.42 -5.42 -2.88
C VAL A 389 16.02 -5.09 -3.39
N ARG A 390 15.82 -5.17 -4.71
CA ARG A 390 14.50 -5.11 -5.33
C ARG A 390 14.05 -6.51 -5.72
N VAL A 391 12.74 -6.70 -5.79
CA VAL A 391 12.16 -8.00 -6.11
C VAL A 391 11.00 -7.89 -7.10
N LYS A 392 10.69 -9.02 -7.71
CA LYS A 392 9.47 -9.25 -8.47
C LYS A 392 8.56 -10.16 -7.66
N PHE A 393 7.44 -9.62 -7.20
CA PHE A 393 6.36 -10.44 -6.63
C PHE A 393 5.67 -11.25 -7.73
N ARG A 394 5.23 -12.46 -7.41
CA ARG A 394 4.60 -13.38 -8.38
C ARG A 394 3.24 -12.90 -8.88
N TRP A 395 2.51 -12.14 -8.07
CA TRP A 395 1.20 -11.58 -8.40
C TRP A 395 1.27 -10.22 -9.10
N ASP A 396 2.44 -9.56 -9.10
CA ASP A 396 2.56 -8.26 -9.75
C ASP A 396 2.65 -8.46 -11.27
N ARG A 397 1.64 -7.97 -11.99
CA ARG A 397 1.58 -8.05 -13.46
C ARG A 397 1.93 -6.75 -14.17
N TYR A 398 2.08 -5.65 -13.43
CA TYR A 398 2.19 -4.30 -14.00
C TYR A 398 3.62 -3.80 -14.10
N ASN A 399 4.46 -4.12 -13.11
CA ASN A 399 5.84 -3.66 -13.12
C ASN A 399 6.76 -4.68 -13.84
N PRO A 400 7.80 -4.24 -14.55
CA PRO A 400 8.72 -5.17 -15.19
C PRO A 400 9.64 -5.86 -14.17
N ALA A 401 10.15 -7.05 -14.50
CA ALA A 401 11.12 -7.77 -13.66
C ALA A 401 12.55 -7.21 -13.85
N THR A 402 12.73 -5.91 -13.62
CA THR A 402 13.99 -5.18 -13.81
C THR A 402 14.35 -4.39 -12.54
N GLU A 403 15.32 -3.48 -12.63
CA GLU A 403 15.64 -2.52 -11.57
C GLU A 403 14.45 -1.67 -11.14
N ALA A 404 13.37 -1.58 -11.93
CA ALA A 404 12.14 -0.85 -11.58
C ALA A 404 11.05 -1.73 -10.91
N GLY A 405 11.34 -3.01 -10.61
CA GLY A 405 10.33 -3.98 -10.22
C GLY A 405 9.63 -3.74 -8.87
N SER A 406 10.32 -3.14 -7.89
CA SER A 406 9.75 -2.82 -6.57
C SER A 406 10.54 -1.71 -5.87
N CYS A 407 10.09 -1.30 -4.68
CA CYS A 407 10.89 -0.51 -3.77
C CYS A 407 12.12 -1.29 -3.27
N TRP A 408 13.00 -0.60 -2.55
CA TRP A 408 14.14 -1.20 -1.88
C TRP A 408 13.72 -1.91 -0.59
N ILE A 409 13.86 -3.24 -0.56
CA ILE A 409 13.41 -4.11 0.52
C ILE A 409 14.59 -4.52 1.40
N ARG A 410 14.46 -4.33 2.72
CA ARG A 410 15.47 -4.75 3.70
C ARG A 410 15.61 -6.27 3.74
N VAL A 411 16.84 -6.74 3.91
CA VAL A 411 17.17 -8.16 3.97
C VAL A 411 17.67 -8.50 5.37
N SER A 412 16.93 -9.37 6.05
CA SER A 412 17.33 -9.97 7.32
C SER A 412 18.68 -10.68 7.16
N GLN A 413 19.57 -10.46 8.13
CA GLN A 413 20.88 -11.10 8.20
C GLN A 413 20.92 -12.02 9.42
N ALA A 414 21.72 -13.09 9.36
CA ALA A 414 21.86 -14.02 10.48
C ALA A 414 22.44 -13.35 11.75
N TRP A 415 23.24 -12.29 11.57
CA TRP A 415 23.80 -11.48 12.65
C TRP A 415 24.09 -10.08 12.15
N ALA A 416 23.50 -9.04 12.76
CA ALA A 416 23.71 -7.64 12.36
C ALA A 416 23.97 -6.74 13.56
N GLY A 417 25.19 -6.21 13.67
CA GLY A 417 25.60 -5.24 14.68
C GLY A 417 26.25 -4.01 14.05
N ALA A 418 26.51 -2.98 14.88
CA ALA A 418 27.13 -1.73 14.42
C ALA A 418 28.59 -1.98 13.97
N GLY A 419 28.79 -2.13 12.66
CA GLY A 419 30.12 -2.39 12.08
C GLY A 419 30.60 -3.84 12.19
N PHE A 420 29.74 -4.79 12.56
CA PHE A 420 30.09 -6.21 12.66
C PHE A 420 28.90 -7.12 12.33
N GLY A 421 29.15 -8.39 12.03
CA GLY A 421 28.12 -9.40 11.79
C GLY A 421 28.33 -10.19 10.51
N ASN A 422 27.24 -10.75 9.99
CA ASN A 422 27.16 -11.46 8.71
C ASN A 422 26.47 -10.58 7.68
N LEU A 423 27.03 -10.51 6.47
CA LEU A 423 26.41 -9.83 5.35
C LEU A 423 26.48 -10.72 4.11
N ALA A 424 25.33 -11.21 3.68
CA ALA A 424 25.19 -11.88 2.40
C ALA A 424 24.09 -11.18 1.62
N ILE A 425 24.38 -10.59 0.47
CA ILE A 425 23.36 -9.92 -0.36
C ILE A 425 22.70 -10.94 -1.30
N PRO A 426 21.36 -11.00 -1.39
CA PRO A 426 20.67 -11.80 -2.40
C PRO A 426 21.08 -11.37 -3.82
N ARG A 427 21.29 -12.33 -4.72
CA ARG A 427 21.65 -12.06 -6.12
C ARG A 427 20.43 -12.00 -7.00
N VAL A 428 20.52 -11.26 -8.11
CA VAL A 428 19.49 -11.20 -9.15
C VAL A 428 19.15 -12.63 -9.61
N GLY A 429 17.86 -12.93 -9.70
CA GLY A 429 17.32 -14.25 -10.03
C GLY A 429 17.14 -15.21 -8.85
N GLN A 430 17.67 -14.91 -7.66
CA GLN A 430 17.44 -15.75 -6.48
C GLN A 430 16.02 -15.57 -5.92
N GLU A 431 15.45 -16.67 -5.44
CA GLU A 431 14.20 -16.65 -4.70
C GLU A 431 14.42 -16.26 -3.23
N VAL A 432 13.58 -15.35 -2.75
CA VAL A 432 13.58 -14.84 -1.38
C VAL A 432 12.19 -14.99 -0.77
N ILE A 433 12.15 -15.11 0.56
CA ILE A 433 10.93 -15.09 1.34
C ILE A 433 10.73 -13.68 1.89
N VAL A 434 9.64 -13.04 1.49
CA VAL A 434 9.25 -11.68 1.86
C VAL A 434 8.11 -11.76 2.86
N ASP A 435 8.35 -11.26 4.07
CA ASP A 435 7.34 -11.00 5.07
C ASP A 435 6.93 -9.52 5.04
N PHE A 436 5.89 -9.15 5.78
CA PHE A 436 5.31 -7.81 5.76
C PHE A 436 5.12 -7.32 7.20
N LEU A 437 5.77 -6.21 7.57
CA LEU A 437 5.72 -5.70 8.95
C LEU A 437 4.28 -5.36 9.32
N ASN A 438 3.79 -5.92 10.43
CA ASN A 438 2.38 -5.81 10.88
C ASN A 438 1.36 -6.37 9.86
N GLY A 439 1.81 -7.18 8.90
CA GLY A 439 1.01 -7.65 7.77
C GLY A 439 0.71 -6.56 6.74
N ASP A 440 1.34 -5.38 6.82
CA ASP A 440 1.08 -4.26 5.89
C ASP A 440 1.75 -4.54 4.52
N PRO A 441 0.98 -4.66 3.42
CA PRO A 441 1.52 -4.85 2.07
C PRO A 441 2.56 -3.81 1.62
N ASP A 442 2.53 -2.60 2.20
CA ASP A 442 3.45 -1.51 1.88
C ASP A 442 4.79 -1.61 2.65
N GLN A 443 4.91 -2.54 3.60
CA GLN A 443 6.08 -2.69 4.47
C GLN A 443 6.77 -4.06 4.30
N PRO A 444 7.24 -4.42 3.09
CA PRO A 444 7.91 -5.69 2.87
C PRO A 444 9.28 -5.74 3.55
N ILE A 445 9.67 -6.93 3.99
CA ILE A 445 10.98 -7.26 4.54
C ILE A 445 11.36 -8.69 4.14
N ILE A 446 12.56 -8.88 3.60
CA ILE A 446 13.05 -10.22 3.26
C ILE A 446 13.55 -10.90 4.53
N THR A 447 12.97 -12.03 4.89
CA THR A 447 13.29 -12.78 6.12
C THR A 447 14.06 -14.07 5.86
N GLY A 448 14.04 -14.57 4.61
CA GLY A 448 14.68 -15.84 4.27
C GLY A 448 14.95 -16.00 2.78
N ARG A 449 15.51 -17.17 2.43
CA ARG A 449 15.83 -17.58 1.06
C ARG A 449 15.60 -19.06 0.91
N THR A 450 15.26 -19.47 -0.30
CA THR A 450 15.00 -20.86 -0.65
C THR A 450 15.77 -21.25 -1.90
N TYR A 451 16.19 -22.52 -1.96
CA TYR A 451 16.62 -23.15 -3.20
C TYR A 451 15.40 -23.61 -3.98
N HIS A 452 15.52 -23.63 -5.30
CA HIS A 452 14.52 -24.16 -6.22
C HIS A 452 15.21 -24.95 -7.34
N GLU A 453 14.44 -25.49 -8.29
CA GLU A 453 14.93 -26.45 -9.28
C GLU A 453 16.14 -25.95 -10.10
N ASP A 454 16.13 -24.68 -10.52
CA ASP A 454 17.22 -24.04 -11.28
C ASP A 454 18.30 -23.40 -10.39
N ASN A 455 17.99 -23.14 -9.12
CA ASN A 455 18.93 -22.61 -8.13
C ASN A 455 19.07 -23.65 -7.01
N ARG A 456 19.78 -24.74 -7.30
CA ARG A 456 19.94 -25.85 -6.37
C ARG A 456 20.96 -25.56 -5.27
N SER A 457 20.80 -26.24 -4.14
CA SER A 457 21.77 -26.22 -3.05
C SER A 457 23.15 -26.71 -3.51
N PRO A 458 24.25 -26.23 -2.90
CA PRO A 458 25.57 -26.84 -3.08
C PRO A 458 25.57 -28.34 -2.79
N GLY A 459 26.37 -29.10 -3.53
CA GLY A 459 26.49 -30.55 -3.38
C GLY A 459 25.46 -31.33 -4.22
N SER A 460 25.14 -32.55 -3.78
CA SER A 460 24.29 -33.49 -4.52
C SER A 460 23.27 -34.16 -3.59
N LEU A 461 22.45 -33.34 -2.92
CA LEU A 461 21.38 -33.83 -2.05
C LEU A 461 20.45 -34.81 -2.81
N PRO A 462 20.02 -35.90 -2.14
CA PRO A 462 20.22 -36.24 -0.72
C PRO A 462 21.57 -36.93 -0.40
N GLY A 463 22.47 -37.12 -1.37
CA GLY A 463 23.76 -37.80 -1.17
C GLY A 463 24.71 -37.08 -0.20
N THR A 464 24.64 -35.75 -0.13
CA THR A 464 25.45 -34.91 0.76
C THR A 464 24.71 -34.49 2.03
N LYS A 465 23.73 -35.28 2.51
CA LYS A 465 22.88 -34.93 3.67
C LYS A 465 23.63 -34.74 4.99
N THR A 466 24.86 -35.26 5.11
CA THR A 466 25.75 -35.10 6.28
C THR A 466 26.69 -33.91 6.16
N GLN A 467 26.56 -33.10 5.10
CA GLN A 467 27.43 -31.95 4.86
C GLN A 467 26.72 -30.64 5.21
N MET A 468 27.41 -29.79 5.97
CA MET A 468 27.06 -28.37 6.14
C MET A 468 28.04 -27.53 5.32
N THR A 469 27.54 -26.59 4.52
CA THR A 469 28.37 -25.81 3.59
C THR A 469 28.03 -24.32 3.63
N ILE A 470 29.07 -23.48 3.72
CA ILE A 470 29.04 -22.06 3.40
C ILE A 470 29.88 -21.87 2.13
N ARG A 471 29.22 -21.69 0.99
CA ARG A 471 29.86 -21.54 -0.32
C ARG A 471 29.46 -20.20 -0.95
N SER A 472 30.45 -19.42 -1.39
CA SER A 472 30.23 -18.19 -2.16
C SER A 472 30.26 -18.47 -3.68
N LYS A 473 30.03 -17.45 -4.51
CA LYS A 473 30.24 -17.51 -5.96
C LYS A 473 31.08 -16.32 -6.37
N THR A 474 32.10 -16.51 -7.20
CA THR A 474 32.86 -15.40 -7.80
C THR A 474 31.89 -14.51 -8.57
N TYR A 475 31.94 -13.20 -8.33
CA TYR A 475 31.12 -12.23 -9.05
C TYR A 475 31.43 -12.27 -10.55
N LYS A 476 30.38 -12.43 -11.38
CA LYS A 476 30.52 -12.54 -12.85
C LYS A 476 31.51 -13.64 -13.28
N GLY A 477 31.62 -14.72 -12.50
CA GLY A 477 32.51 -15.85 -12.75
C GLY A 477 31.97 -17.17 -12.19
N SER A 478 32.71 -18.26 -12.42
CA SER A 478 32.32 -19.63 -12.03
C SER A 478 33.02 -20.18 -10.78
N GLY A 479 33.99 -19.45 -10.23
CA GLY A 479 34.73 -19.86 -9.02
C GLY A 479 33.94 -19.70 -7.71
N PHE A 480 34.51 -20.15 -6.60
CA PHE A 480 33.89 -20.06 -5.26
C PHE A 480 34.91 -20.13 -4.12
N ASN A 481 34.59 -19.52 -2.98
CA ASN A 481 35.21 -19.86 -1.70
C ASN A 481 34.27 -20.81 -0.94
N GLU A 482 34.81 -21.72 -0.13
CA GLU A 482 34.00 -22.67 0.64
C GLU A 482 34.58 -22.95 2.03
N LEU A 483 33.69 -22.98 3.01
CA LEU A 483 33.88 -23.66 4.29
C LEU A 483 32.84 -24.78 4.38
N ARG A 484 33.30 -26.03 4.45
CA ARG A 484 32.43 -27.21 4.51
C ARG A 484 32.81 -28.11 5.69
N PHE A 485 31.79 -28.62 6.37
CA PHE A 485 31.88 -29.63 7.42
C PHE A 485 31.20 -30.90 6.90
N GLU A 486 31.89 -32.04 6.98
CA GLU A 486 31.36 -33.38 6.75
C GLU A 486 31.25 -34.08 8.10
N ASP A 487 30.06 -34.54 8.44
CA ASP A 487 29.75 -35.19 9.72
C ASP A 487 29.41 -36.68 9.55
N ALA A 488 29.70 -37.26 8.39
CA ALA A 488 29.58 -38.70 8.20
C ALA A 488 30.52 -39.46 9.16
N THR A 489 29.96 -40.38 9.95
CA THR A 489 30.68 -41.12 10.98
C THR A 489 31.92 -41.83 10.44
N GLY A 490 33.08 -41.54 11.04
CA GLY A 490 34.38 -42.08 10.64
C GLY A 490 34.95 -41.49 9.35
N LYS A 491 34.33 -40.43 8.81
CA LYS A 491 34.75 -39.67 7.62
C LYS A 491 34.64 -38.16 7.85
N GLU A 492 34.68 -37.74 9.11
CA GLU A 492 34.51 -36.35 9.50
C GLU A 492 35.60 -35.47 8.88
N GLN A 493 35.23 -34.31 8.34
CA GLN A 493 36.16 -33.41 7.66
C GLN A 493 35.76 -31.95 7.78
N VAL A 494 36.74 -31.08 8.05
CA VAL A 494 36.63 -29.64 7.79
C VAL A 494 37.41 -29.33 6.51
N TYR A 495 36.73 -28.76 5.52
CA TYR A 495 37.29 -28.35 4.24
C TYR A 495 37.24 -26.82 4.12
N ILE A 496 38.39 -26.22 3.83
CA ILE A 496 38.54 -24.78 3.59
C ILE A 496 39.11 -24.61 2.18
N HIS A 497 38.38 -23.88 1.34
CA HIS A 497 38.78 -23.56 -0.02
C HIS A 497 38.81 -22.05 -0.23
N ALA A 498 39.96 -21.53 -0.66
CA ALA A 498 40.10 -20.17 -1.14
C ALA A 498 40.33 -20.17 -2.66
N GLN A 499 39.49 -19.46 -3.40
CA GLN A 499 39.54 -19.38 -4.86
C GLN A 499 40.83 -18.72 -5.38
N LYS A 500 41.44 -17.84 -4.58
CA LYS A 500 42.62 -17.06 -4.98
C LYS A 500 43.63 -16.91 -3.84
N ASN A 501 43.37 -16.01 -2.89
CA ASN A 501 44.26 -15.75 -1.76
C ASN A 501 43.60 -16.26 -0.47
N MET A 502 44.41 -16.84 0.43
CA MET A 502 44.03 -17.14 1.80
C MET A 502 45.00 -16.44 2.74
N ASP A 503 44.53 -15.39 3.40
CA ASP A 503 45.29 -14.66 4.42
C ASP A 503 44.80 -15.09 5.81
N THR A 504 45.72 -15.21 6.77
CA THR A 504 45.41 -15.56 8.16
C THR A 504 46.22 -14.71 9.10
N GLU A 505 45.56 -13.81 9.82
CA GLU A 505 46.16 -12.92 10.81
C GLU A 505 45.77 -13.35 12.22
N VAL A 506 46.76 -13.51 13.11
CA VAL A 506 46.55 -13.88 14.51
C VAL A 506 47.34 -12.93 15.38
N LEU A 507 46.63 -12.12 16.17
CA LEU A 507 47.23 -11.03 16.95
C LEU A 507 48.00 -11.48 18.21
N ASN A 508 47.79 -12.72 18.65
CA ASN A 508 48.43 -13.25 19.86
C ASN A 508 49.09 -14.61 19.57
N ASN A 509 48.39 -15.72 19.83
CA ASN A 509 48.95 -17.06 19.71
C ASN A 509 48.18 -17.91 18.70
N ARG A 510 48.92 -18.60 17.82
CA ARG A 510 48.39 -19.67 16.96
C ARG A 510 48.96 -21.01 17.42
N THR A 511 48.10 -21.99 17.65
CA THR A 511 48.48 -23.36 18.01
C THR A 511 47.89 -24.33 16.98
N THR A 512 48.70 -25.29 16.54
CA THR A 512 48.29 -26.37 15.64
C THR A 512 48.72 -27.70 16.26
N ASP A 513 47.78 -28.62 16.46
CA ASP A 513 48.03 -29.97 17.02
C ASP A 513 47.38 -31.00 16.09
N VAL A 514 48.20 -31.86 15.48
CA VAL A 514 47.77 -32.89 14.52
C VAL A 514 48.22 -34.24 15.05
N LYS A 515 47.26 -35.15 15.28
CA LYS A 515 47.49 -36.43 15.98
C LYS A 515 48.07 -37.54 15.11
N VAL A 516 47.80 -37.48 13.81
CA VAL A 516 48.25 -38.48 12.84
C VAL A 516 49.27 -37.82 11.92
N ASP A 517 48.82 -37.27 10.78
CA ASP A 517 49.71 -36.73 9.75
C ASP A 517 49.36 -35.29 9.37
N HIS A 518 50.40 -34.45 9.18
CA HIS A 518 50.29 -33.14 8.57
C HIS A 518 51.04 -33.12 7.24
N THR A 519 50.35 -32.75 6.15
CA THR A 519 50.94 -32.61 4.82
C THR A 519 50.71 -31.19 4.30
N GLU A 520 51.77 -30.55 3.84
CA GLU A 520 51.75 -29.22 3.21
C GLU A 520 52.44 -29.32 1.84
N SER A 521 51.87 -28.69 0.82
CA SER A 521 52.42 -28.66 -0.54
C SER A 521 52.37 -27.25 -1.11
N ILE A 522 53.52 -26.72 -1.50
CA ILE A 522 53.67 -25.36 -2.01
C ILE A 522 54.13 -25.44 -3.47
N GLY A 523 53.32 -24.95 -4.40
CA GLY A 523 53.61 -25.05 -5.83
C GLY A 523 54.66 -24.05 -6.34
N ASN A 524 54.97 -23.00 -5.58
CA ASN A 524 55.98 -22.01 -5.93
C ASN A 524 56.91 -21.74 -4.74
N ASN A 525 56.75 -20.61 -4.03
CA ASN A 525 57.67 -20.22 -2.96
C ASN A 525 57.02 -20.26 -1.58
N GLN A 526 57.74 -20.79 -0.59
CA GLN A 526 57.41 -20.66 0.84
C GLN A 526 58.45 -19.72 1.49
N ARG A 527 57.97 -18.70 2.21
CA ARG A 527 58.82 -17.82 3.03
C ARG A 527 58.34 -17.86 4.46
N VAL A 528 59.25 -18.16 5.39
CA VAL A 528 58.98 -18.18 6.82
C VAL A 528 59.93 -17.20 7.51
N THR A 529 59.36 -16.25 8.25
CA THR A 529 60.12 -15.27 9.05
C THR A 529 59.72 -15.42 10.51
N VAL A 530 60.71 -15.68 11.38
CA VAL A 530 60.51 -15.80 12.83
C VAL A 530 61.33 -14.71 13.51
N GLY A 531 60.68 -13.86 14.30
CA GLY A 531 61.32 -12.66 14.87
C GLY A 531 62.31 -12.90 16.00
N THR A 532 62.12 -13.97 16.79
CA THR A 532 62.93 -14.25 17.99
C THR A 532 63.62 -15.60 17.91
N GLY A 533 62.88 -16.70 18.04
CA GLY A 533 63.43 -18.06 18.06
C GLY A 533 62.51 -19.06 17.40
N GLN A 534 63.10 -19.93 16.57
CA GLN A 534 62.43 -21.08 15.98
C GLN A 534 63.03 -22.36 16.55
N THR A 535 62.18 -23.24 17.09
CA THR A 535 62.58 -24.59 17.53
C THR A 535 61.79 -25.62 16.75
N VAL A 536 62.49 -26.54 16.09
CA VAL A 536 61.90 -27.69 15.41
C VAL A 536 62.37 -28.95 16.12
N LYS A 537 61.45 -29.74 16.64
CA LYS A 537 61.74 -31.03 17.30
C LYS A 537 61.05 -32.15 16.54
N VAL A 538 61.83 -33.09 16.01
CA VAL A 538 61.34 -34.26 15.29
C VAL A 538 61.56 -35.49 16.17
N GLY A 539 60.46 -36.11 16.65
CA GLY A 539 60.48 -37.29 17.50
C GLY A 539 60.88 -37.05 18.98
N SER A 540 60.48 -37.99 19.85
CA SER A 540 60.91 -38.01 21.27
C SER A 540 60.98 -39.41 21.91
N LYS A 541 60.41 -40.44 21.28
CA LYS A 541 60.41 -41.84 21.73
C LYS A 541 61.11 -42.74 20.70
N LYS A 542 61.89 -43.75 21.14
CA LYS A 542 62.63 -44.71 20.28
C LYS A 542 61.72 -45.80 19.66
N GLU A 543 60.52 -45.44 19.22
CA GLU A 543 59.61 -46.38 18.56
C GLU A 543 59.49 -45.91 17.09
N GLY A 544 60.13 -46.64 16.17
CA GLY A 544 59.84 -46.54 14.73
C GLY A 544 60.77 -45.71 13.82
N GLY A 545 61.86 -45.11 14.32
CA GLY A 545 62.76 -44.28 13.49
C GLY A 545 62.14 -42.91 13.15
N HIS A 546 62.84 -41.83 13.49
CA HIS A 546 62.38 -40.47 13.22
C HIS A 546 63.40 -39.79 12.31
N ASP A 547 62.98 -39.45 11.10
CA ASP A 547 63.86 -38.86 10.11
C ASP A 547 63.41 -37.42 9.79
N GLN A 548 64.35 -36.49 9.82
CA GLN A 548 64.19 -35.21 9.15
C GLN A 548 65.00 -35.25 7.85
N ARG A 549 64.32 -35.33 6.71
CA ARG A 549 64.95 -35.29 5.38
C ARG A 549 64.78 -33.90 4.77
N ILE A 550 65.88 -33.29 4.35
CA ILE A 550 65.89 -32.04 3.59
C ILE A 550 66.60 -32.32 2.28
N THR A 551 65.90 -32.15 1.16
CA THR A 551 66.46 -32.28 -0.19
C THR A 551 66.43 -30.91 -0.86
N VAL A 552 67.57 -30.44 -1.35
CA VAL A 552 67.70 -29.16 -2.06
C VAL A 552 68.30 -29.44 -3.43
N ALA A 553 67.59 -29.05 -4.49
CA ALA A 553 67.98 -29.39 -5.86
C ALA A 553 69.09 -28.50 -6.44
N ASN A 554 69.15 -27.24 -6.00
CA ASN A 554 70.18 -26.28 -6.41
C ASN A 554 71.06 -25.93 -5.20
N ASP A 555 70.94 -24.71 -4.67
CA ASP A 555 71.78 -24.24 -3.58
C ASP A 555 71.09 -24.24 -2.22
N ARG A 556 71.77 -24.78 -1.20
CA ARG A 556 71.43 -24.56 0.21
C ARG A 556 72.46 -23.62 0.84
N ARG A 557 72.04 -22.39 1.18
CA ARG A 557 72.89 -21.43 1.92
C ARG A 557 72.45 -21.34 3.38
N ILE A 558 73.38 -21.50 4.31
CA ILE A 558 73.18 -21.26 5.75
C ILE A 558 74.14 -20.15 6.17
N THR A 559 73.62 -19.08 6.77
CA THR A 559 74.44 -18.01 7.36
C THR A 559 74.22 -17.99 8.85
N VAL A 560 75.28 -18.20 9.63
CA VAL A 560 75.26 -18.17 11.09
C VAL A 560 76.12 -17.00 11.55
N ARG A 561 75.53 -16.06 12.32
CA ARG A 561 76.22 -14.85 12.78
C ARG A 561 77.05 -15.06 14.04
N ASN A 562 76.57 -15.95 14.92
CA ASN A 562 77.26 -16.35 16.14
C ASN A 562 77.69 -17.82 15.95
N ASP A 563 77.31 -18.71 16.87
CA ASP A 563 77.76 -20.09 16.84
C ASP A 563 76.79 -21.04 16.13
N GLN A 564 77.35 -21.94 15.33
CA GLN A 564 76.65 -23.14 14.87
C GLN A 564 77.16 -24.35 15.66
N THR A 565 76.34 -24.90 16.56
CA THR A 565 76.67 -26.14 17.28
C THR A 565 75.94 -27.34 16.68
N VAL A 566 76.69 -28.35 16.25
CA VAL A 566 76.14 -29.64 15.79
C VAL A 566 76.62 -30.74 16.73
N ARG A 567 75.68 -31.41 17.43
CA ARG A 567 75.99 -32.56 18.30
C ARG A 567 75.38 -33.83 17.72
N VAL A 568 76.22 -34.79 17.36
CA VAL A 568 75.83 -36.10 16.82
C VAL A 568 76.22 -37.18 17.83
N LYS A 569 75.28 -38.06 18.20
CA LYS A 569 75.49 -39.10 19.24
C LYS A 569 76.11 -40.39 18.71
N HIS A 570 75.84 -40.71 17.45
CA HIS A 570 76.40 -41.86 16.75
C HIS A 570 77.22 -41.28 15.59
N ASP A 571 76.83 -41.59 14.35
CA ASP A 571 77.63 -41.27 13.18
C ASP A 571 77.12 -40.02 12.45
N ARG A 572 78.05 -39.19 11.99
CA ARG A 572 77.81 -38.15 10.99
C ARG A 572 78.52 -38.57 9.71
N VAL A 573 77.77 -38.79 8.65
CA VAL A 573 78.33 -39.09 7.32
C VAL A 573 78.07 -37.91 6.40
N VAL A 574 79.11 -37.40 5.74
CA VAL A 574 79.03 -36.35 4.73
C VAL A 574 79.73 -36.87 3.49
N ASN A 575 79.02 -36.93 2.36
CA ASN A 575 79.58 -37.33 1.07
C ASN A 575 79.58 -36.11 0.15
N ILE A 576 80.76 -35.72 -0.35
CA ILE A 576 80.97 -34.56 -1.23
C ILE A 576 81.59 -35.10 -2.52
N SER A 577 81.00 -34.77 -3.68
CA SER A 577 81.41 -35.36 -4.98
C SER A 577 82.42 -34.52 -5.77
N HIS A 578 82.64 -33.26 -5.37
CA HIS A 578 83.56 -32.32 -6.02
C HIS A 578 84.43 -31.64 -4.94
N ASP A 579 84.26 -30.32 -4.69
CA ASP A 579 85.16 -29.54 -3.83
C ASP A 579 84.50 -29.11 -2.51
N GLU A 580 85.23 -29.23 -1.40
CA GLU A 580 84.92 -28.64 -0.11
C GLU A 580 85.90 -27.48 0.17
N GLY A 581 85.41 -26.24 0.15
CA GLY A 581 86.19 -25.07 0.53
C GLY A 581 85.99 -24.73 2.01
N LEU A 582 86.96 -25.08 2.86
CA LEU A 582 87.04 -24.63 4.26
C LEU A 582 87.98 -23.43 4.33
N TYR A 583 87.44 -22.21 4.49
CA TYR A 583 88.20 -21.00 4.81
C TYR A 583 87.57 -20.27 6.00
#